data_AF-A0A756TQC3-F1
#
_entry.id   AF-A0A756TQC3-F1
#
_cell.length_a   1.000
_cell.length_b   1.000
_cell.length_c   1.000
_cell.angle_alpha   90.00
_cell.angle_beta   90.00
_cell.angle_gamma   90.00
#
_symmetry.space_group_name_H-M   'P 1'
#
loop_
_entity.id
_entity.type
_entity.pdbx_description
1 polymer ?
#
loop_
_entity_poly.entity_id
_entity_poly.type
_entity_poly.pdbx_seq_one_letter_code
_entity_poly.pdbx_strand_id
1 'polypeptide(L)'
;AKKYTAGCLSFEESNIPAEQKHALMDSFEECIFAGLDKDQYNCLWVEHRDKGRLELNFVIPNIELLSGKRLQPYYYAADRGRVDAWRTMQNLTHGYSDPDDPAKRQSMTQAKDLPRNTQEAAQSITEHHRRLRSPSPIRQAKKPRRRAGNAGKGRF
;
A
#
# COMPACT_ATOMS: atom_id res chain seq x y z
N ALA A 1 19.86 14.19 -19.46
CA ALA A 1 18.91 14.19 -18.31
C ALA A 1 17.71 13.31 -18.63
N LYS A 2 17.06 12.68 -17.65
CA LYS A 2 15.82 11.89 -17.87
C LYS A 2 14.71 12.80 -18.41
N LYS A 3 14.07 12.38 -19.51
CA LYS A 3 12.99 13.13 -20.20
C LYS A 3 11.63 13.01 -19.51
N TYR A 4 11.41 11.94 -18.76
CA TYR A 4 10.19 11.69 -18.01
C TYR A 4 10.50 10.98 -16.69
N THR A 5 9.52 10.99 -15.80
CA THR A 5 9.45 10.21 -14.56
C THR A 5 8.28 9.24 -14.69
N ALA A 6 8.48 7.99 -14.32
CA ALA A 6 7.42 6.99 -14.31
C ALA A 6 7.33 6.36 -12.93
N GLY A 7 6.13 5.93 -12.57
CA GLY A 7 5.87 5.26 -11.30
C GLY A 7 4.58 4.45 -11.36
N CYS A 8 4.21 3.85 -10.23
CA CYS A 8 3.07 2.97 -10.13
C CYS A 8 2.45 3.04 -8.73
N LEU A 9 1.13 3.12 -8.68
CA LEU A 9 0.34 2.81 -7.49
C LEU A 9 -0.09 1.34 -7.60
N SER A 10 0.54 0.47 -6.81
CA SER A 10 0.25 -0.96 -6.80
C SER A 10 -0.66 -1.30 -5.64
N PHE A 11 -1.73 -2.02 -5.94
CA PHE A 11 -2.71 -2.50 -4.98
C PHE A 11 -2.55 -4.01 -4.80
N GLU A 12 -3.03 -4.55 -3.68
CA GLU A 12 -3.18 -6.01 -3.54
C GLU A 12 -4.54 -6.44 -4.10
N GLU A 13 -5.51 -5.54 -4.06
CA GLU A 13 -6.84 -5.65 -4.62
C GLU A 13 -6.78 -5.85 -6.14
N SER A 14 -7.59 -6.77 -6.66
CA SER A 14 -7.68 -7.03 -8.11
C SER A 14 -8.33 -5.89 -8.90
N ASN A 15 -9.13 -5.06 -8.23
CA ASN A 15 -9.79 -3.89 -8.78
C ASN A 15 -10.38 -3.02 -7.66
N ILE A 16 -10.66 -1.76 -7.99
CA ILE A 16 -11.44 -0.81 -7.17
C ILE A 16 -12.46 -0.08 -8.07
N PRO A 17 -13.51 0.56 -7.51
CA PRO A 17 -14.45 1.38 -8.27
C PRO A 17 -13.77 2.47 -9.10
N ALA A 18 -14.31 2.78 -10.29
CA ALA A 18 -13.72 3.76 -11.20
C ALA A 18 -13.62 5.15 -10.58
N GLU A 19 -14.67 5.63 -9.91
CA GLU A 19 -14.67 6.91 -9.20
C GLU A 19 -13.53 6.99 -8.16
N GLN A 20 -13.29 5.89 -7.44
CA GLN A 20 -12.21 5.79 -6.47
C GLN A 20 -10.83 5.79 -7.12
N LYS A 21 -10.68 5.23 -8.34
CA LYS A 21 -9.45 5.35 -9.13
C LYS A 21 -9.19 6.81 -9.51
N HIS A 22 -10.19 7.51 -10.03
CA HIS A 22 -10.05 8.91 -10.42
C HIS A 22 -9.69 9.79 -9.21
N ALA A 23 -10.39 9.63 -8.09
CA ALA A 23 -10.07 10.36 -6.86
C ALA A 23 -8.65 10.08 -6.34
N LEU A 24 -8.16 8.85 -6.48
CA LEU A 24 -6.77 8.50 -6.14
C LEU A 24 -5.76 9.15 -7.09
N MET A 25 -6.02 9.13 -8.40
CA MET A 25 -5.17 9.77 -9.41
C MET A 25 -5.08 11.28 -9.14
N ASP A 26 -6.23 11.93 -8.92
CA ASP A 26 -6.31 13.37 -8.66
C ASP A 26 -5.56 13.76 -7.37
N SER A 27 -5.84 13.06 -6.26
CA SER A 27 -5.18 13.33 -4.98
C SER A 27 -3.68 13.01 -5.00
N PHE A 28 -3.25 12.00 -5.77
CA PHE A 28 -1.83 11.72 -5.97
C PHE A 28 -1.15 12.86 -6.72
N GLU A 29 -1.76 13.37 -7.77
CA GLU A 29 -1.23 14.51 -8.53
C GLU A 29 -1.15 15.76 -7.64
N GLU A 30 -2.15 16.06 -6.81
CA GLU A 30 -2.10 17.14 -5.82
C GLU A 30 -0.94 16.98 -4.84
N CYS A 31 -0.65 15.73 -4.42
CA CYS A 31 0.46 15.43 -3.51
C CYS A 31 1.85 15.63 -4.18
N ILE A 32 1.99 15.20 -5.44
CA ILE A 32 3.25 15.23 -6.19
C ILE A 32 3.55 16.63 -6.71
N PHE A 33 2.56 17.33 -7.24
CA PHE A 33 2.70 18.64 -7.87
C PHE A 33 2.28 19.80 -6.95
N ALA A 34 2.48 19.64 -5.64
CA ALA A 34 2.13 20.67 -4.66
C ALA A 34 2.75 22.02 -5.04
N GLY A 35 1.89 23.03 -5.23
CA GLY A 35 2.30 24.38 -5.64
C GLY A 35 2.36 24.63 -7.16
N LEU A 36 1.91 23.68 -7.97
CA LEU A 36 1.70 23.85 -9.41
C LEU A 36 0.22 23.75 -9.76
N ASP A 37 -0.22 24.58 -10.71
CA ASP A 37 -1.56 24.50 -11.29
C ASP A 37 -1.64 23.37 -12.34
N LYS A 38 -2.85 22.89 -12.62
CA LYS A 38 -3.10 21.74 -13.51
C LYS A 38 -2.64 21.94 -14.96
N ASP A 39 -2.49 23.18 -15.42
CA ASP A 39 -1.99 23.52 -16.75
C ASP A 39 -0.45 23.56 -16.83
N GLN A 40 0.25 23.43 -15.70
CA GLN A 40 1.70 23.46 -15.60
C GLN A 40 2.37 22.08 -15.76
N TYR A 41 1.60 21.00 -15.72
CA TYR A 41 2.11 19.63 -15.83
C TYR A 41 1.16 18.72 -16.60
N ASN A 42 1.65 17.52 -16.93
CA ASN A 42 0.82 16.47 -17.50
C ASN A 42 1.19 15.13 -16.85
N CYS A 43 0.19 14.27 -16.65
CA CYS A 43 0.35 12.94 -16.10
C CYS A 43 -0.50 11.96 -16.90
N LEU A 44 0.14 11.03 -17.62
CA LEU A 44 -0.55 9.97 -18.31
C LEU A 44 -0.71 8.78 -17.38
N TRP A 45 -1.94 8.33 -17.16
CA TRP A 45 -2.27 7.14 -16.38
C TRP A 45 -2.57 5.92 -17.27
N VAL A 46 -2.11 4.75 -16.85
CA VAL A 46 -2.38 3.47 -17.49
C VAL A 46 -2.74 2.44 -16.43
N GLU A 47 -3.93 1.86 -16.55
CA GLU A 47 -4.40 0.80 -15.67
C GLU A 47 -3.97 -0.58 -16.18
N HIS A 48 -3.29 -1.34 -15.32
CA HIS A 48 -2.92 -2.74 -15.54
C HIS A 48 -3.65 -3.64 -14.54
N ARG A 49 -4.17 -4.77 -15.02
CA ARG A 49 -4.88 -5.80 -14.21
C ARG A 49 -4.50 -7.23 -14.60
N ASP A 50 -3.54 -7.38 -15.52
CA ASP A 50 -3.08 -8.65 -16.08
C ASP A 50 -2.38 -9.57 -15.07
N LYS A 51 -1.91 -9.01 -13.94
CA LYS A 51 -1.15 -9.73 -12.90
C LYS A 51 -1.99 -10.17 -11.70
N GLY A 52 -3.32 -10.15 -11.83
CA GLY A 52 -4.24 -10.51 -10.74
C GLY A 52 -4.39 -9.45 -9.64
N ARG A 53 -3.72 -8.30 -9.78
CA ARG A 53 -3.81 -7.12 -8.92
C ARG A 53 -3.93 -5.86 -9.77
N LEU A 54 -4.50 -4.81 -9.19
CA LEU A 54 -4.59 -3.49 -9.82
C LEU A 54 -3.25 -2.76 -9.72
N GLU A 55 -2.78 -2.24 -10.84
CA GLU A 55 -1.63 -1.33 -10.93
C GLU A 55 -2.06 -0.08 -11.73
N LEU A 56 -1.99 1.10 -11.10
CA LEU A 56 -2.17 2.38 -11.79
C LEU A 56 -0.79 2.96 -12.07
N ASN A 57 -0.27 2.70 -13.28
CA ASN A 57 1.01 3.22 -13.72
C ASN A 57 0.84 4.65 -14.23
N PHE A 58 1.88 5.47 -14.08
CA PHE A 58 1.88 6.82 -14.58
C PHE A 58 3.19 7.23 -15.25
N VAL A 59 3.11 8.19 -16.17
CA VAL A 59 4.24 8.83 -16.82
C VAL A 59 4.07 10.33 -16.81
N ILE A 60 5.09 11.04 -16.30
CA ILE A 60 5.14 12.49 -16.15
C ILE A 60 6.31 13.04 -16.97
N PRO A 61 6.08 13.93 -17.95
CA PRO A 61 7.16 14.65 -18.63
C PRO A 61 7.96 15.51 -17.65
N ASN A 62 9.29 15.51 -17.75
CA ASN A 62 10.17 16.29 -16.86
C ASN A 62 10.36 17.73 -17.36
N ILE A 63 9.26 18.38 -17.73
CA ILE A 63 9.18 19.76 -18.21
C ILE A 63 7.93 20.41 -17.61
N GLU A 64 8.07 21.62 -17.09
CA GLU A 64 6.94 22.44 -16.67
C GLU A 64 6.38 23.15 -17.92
N LEU A 65 5.08 22.99 -18.16
CA LEU A 65 4.48 23.22 -19.47
C LEU A 65 4.42 24.69 -19.87
N LEU A 66 4.31 25.62 -18.91
CA LEU A 66 4.18 27.05 -19.22
C LEU A 66 5.55 27.71 -19.47
N SER A 67 6.54 27.41 -18.64
CA SER A 67 7.88 27.99 -18.72
C SER A 67 8.85 27.21 -19.60
N GLY A 68 8.54 25.95 -19.92
CA GLY A 68 9.42 25.04 -20.64
C GLY A 68 10.66 24.63 -19.86
N LYS A 69 10.76 25.00 -18.57
CA LYS A 69 11.90 24.67 -17.71
C LYS A 69 11.81 23.22 -17.24
N ARG A 70 12.95 22.70 -16.77
CA ARG A 70 13.02 21.35 -16.21
C ARG A 70 12.11 21.24 -14.99
N LEU A 71 11.17 20.30 -15.03
CA LEU A 71 10.39 19.84 -13.88
C LEU A 71 11.05 18.58 -13.31
N GLN A 72 11.18 18.53 -12.00
CA GLN A 72 11.55 17.31 -11.27
C GLN A 72 10.37 16.94 -10.36
N PRO A 73 9.46 16.05 -10.82
CA PRO A 73 8.22 15.75 -10.11
C PRO A 73 8.45 15.11 -8.73
N TYR A 74 9.58 14.42 -8.56
CA TYR A 74 9.90 13.72 -7.32
C TYR A 74 11.39 13.83 -7.01
N TYR A 75 11.68 14.22 -5.78
CA TYR A 75 12.99 14.24 -5.15
C TYR A 75 12.93 13.53 -3.80
N TYR A 76 13.51 12.32 -3.76
CA TYR A 76 13.40 11.40 -2.63
C TYR A 76 13.62 12.03 -1.24
N ALA A 77 14.66 12.86 -1.09
CA ALA A 77 15.00 13.45 0.20
C ALA A 77 13.92 14.41 0.74
N ALA A 78 13.16 15.07 -0.14
CA ALA A 78 12.10 15.99 0.23
C ALA A 78 10.71 15.36 0.21
N ASP A 79 10.45 14.44 -0.73
CA ASP A 79 9.10 14.02 -1.07
C ASP A 79 8.70 12.67 -0.47
N ARG A 80 9.67 11.84 -0.06
CA ARG A 80 9.38 10.50 0.49
C ARG A 80 8.38 10.57 1.64
N GLY A 81 8.62 11.40 2.64
CA GLY A 81 7.74 11.49 3.81
C GLY A 81 6.31 11.93 3.45
N ARG A 82 6.17 12.85 2.50
CA ARG A 82 4.86 13.34 2.03
C ARG A 82 4.10 12.25 1.28
N VAL A 83 4.76 11.56 0.35
CA VAL A 83 4.14 10.49 -0.44
C VAL A 83 3.82 9.27 0.44
N ASP A 84 4.70 8.91 1.39
CA ASP A 84 4.45 7.81 2.33
C ASP A 84 3.25 8.11 3.25
N ALA A 85 3.12 9.36 3.71
CA ALA A 85 1.97 9.82 4.49
C ALA A 85 0.68 9.79 3.67
N TRP A 86 0.69 10.33 2.44
CA TRP A 86 -0.45 10.27 1.52
C TRP A 86 -0.92 8.83 1.31
N ARG A 87 0.01 7.92 0.96
CA ARG A 87 -0.28 6.48 0.79
C ARG A 87 -0.94 5.88 2.03
N THR A 88 -0.41 6.19 3.22
CA THR A 88 -0.94 5.70 4.49
C THR A 88 -2.37 6.19 4.72
N MET A 89 -2.64 7.47 4.45
CA MET A 89 -3.99 8.03 4.54
C MET A 89 -4.95 7.33 3.59
N GLN A 90 -4.57 7.17 2.31
CA GLN A 90 -5.42 6.49 1.33
C GLN A 90 -5.72 5.04 1.75
N ASN A 91 -4.72 4.31 2.24
CA ASN A 91 -4.91 2.94 2.71
C ASN A 91 -5.90 2.87 3.88
N LEU A 92 -5.78 3.76 4.87
CA LEU A 92 -6.67 3.80 6.02
C LEU A 92 -8.09 4.23 5.65
N THR A 93 -8.24 5.26 4.82
CA THR A 93 -9.55 5.78 4.41
C THR A 93 -10.36 4.76 3.62
N HIS A 94 -9.69 3.98 2.78
CA HIS A 94 -10.35 3.05 1.86
C HIS A 94 -10.26 1.58 2.30
N GLY A 95 -9.56 1.29 3.40
CA GLY A 95 -9.35 -0.06 3.88
C GLY A 95 -8.49 -0.92 2.94
N TYR A 96 -7.57 -0.30 2.19
CA TYR A 96 -6.66 -1.04 1.32
C TYR A 96 -5.63 -1.82 2.14
N SER A 97 -5.16 -2.90 1.53
CA SER A 97 -4.15 -3.76 2.08
C SER A 97 -2.83 -3.00 2.29
N ASP A 98 -2.41 -2.82 3.54
CA ASP A 98 -1.15 -2.12 3.86
C ASP A 98 0.07 -3.05 3.60
N PRO A 99 1.03 -2.68 2.72
CA PRO A 99 2.24 -3.47 2.52
C PRO A 99 3.13 -3.53 3.77
N ASP A 100 3.04 -2.55 4.67
CA ASP A 100 3.85 -2.44 5.88
C ASP A 100 3.19 -3.10 7.11
N ASP A 101 2.04 -3.78 6.93
CA ASP A 101 1.33 -4.51 7.99
C ASP A 101 2.27 -5.50 8.71
N PRO A 102 2.41 -5.43 10.04
CA PRO A 102 3.21 -6.38 10.83
C PRO A 102 2.85 -7.85 10.60
N ALA A 103 1.60 -8.17 10.21
CA ALA A 103 1.17 -9.50 9.85
C ALA A 103 1.78 -9.99 8.52
N LYS A 104 2.10 -9.07 7.60
CA LYS A 104 2.72 -9.34 6.29
C LYS A 104 4.24 -9.29 6.32
N ARG A 105 4.82 -8.76 7.39
CA ARG A 105 6.28 -8.72 7.56
C ARG A 105 6.84 -10.14 7.48
N GLN A 106 7.69 -10.37 6.49
CA GLN A 106 8.39 -11.66 6.34
C GLN A 106 9.14 -11.97 7.65
N SER A 107 8.99 -13.19 8.15
CA SER A 107 9.61 -13.62 9.41
C SER A 107 11.13 -13.67 9.37
N MET A 108 11.72 -13.71 8.16
CA MET A 108 13.16 -13.56 7.94
C MET A 108 13.42 -12.95 6.56
N THR A 109 14.32 -11.98 6.49
CA THR A 109 14.96 -11.56 5.25
C THR A 109 16.17 -12.46 5.03
N GLN A 110 16.10 -13.46 4.14
CA GLN A 110 17.28 -14.25 3.80
C GLN A 110 18.21 -13.42 2.93
N ALA A 111 19.49 -13.30 3.31
CA ALA A 111 20.49 -12.71 2.44
C ALA A 111 20.68 -13.61 1.21
N LYS A 112 20.73 -13.00 0.02
CA LYS A 112 20.72 -13.71 -1.27
C LYS A 112 21.92 -14.64 -1.46
N ASP A 113 23.03 -14.40 -0.76
CA ASP A 113 24.30 -15.11 -0.92
C ASP A 113 24.66 -16.03 0.26
N LEU A 114 23.67 -16.56 0.98
CA LEU A 114 23.93 -17.51 2.05
C LEU A 114 24.35 -18.89 1.51
N PRO A 115 25.36 -19.56 2.10
CA PRO A 115 25.63 -20.97 1.85
C PRO A 115 24.37 -21.82 2.05
N ARG A 116 24.19 -22.86 1.23
CA ARG A 116 22.96 -23.67 1.15
C ARG A 116 22.47 -24.17 2.50
N ASN A 117 23.39 -24.65 3.35
CA ASN A 117 23.07 -25.14 4.70
C ASN A 117 22.49 -24.04 5.60
N THR A 118 22.93 -22.79 5.45
CA THR A 118 22.42 -21.65 6.23
C THR A 118 21.03 -21.23 5.76
N GLN A 119 20.74 -21.36 4.46
CA GLN A 119 19.40 -21.14 3.91
C GLN A 119 18.41 -22.19 4.44
N GLU A 120 18.80 -23.47 4.43
CA GLU A 120 17.99 -24.57 4.96
C GLU A 120 17.72 -24.42 6.47
N ALA A 121 18.73 -23.99 7.24
CA ALA A 121 18.57 -23.64 8.64
C ALA A 121 17.58 -22.47 8.84
N ALA A 122 17.73 -21.38 8.06
CA ALA A 122 16.81 -20.23 8.13
C ALA A 122 15.36 -20.60 7.76
N GLN A 123 15.18 -21.48 6.76
CA GLN A 123 13.87 -21.99 6.35
C GLN A 123 13.23 -22.86 7.42
N SER A 124 13.97 -23.79 8.02
CA SER A 124 13.45 -24.65 9.10
C SER A 124 13.09 -23.87 10.36
N ILE A 125 13.87 -22.85 10.73
CA ILE A 125 13.55 -21.92 11.83
C ILE A 125 12.28 -21.14 11.52
N THR A 126 12.16 -20.63 10.29
CA THR A 126 10.98 -19.88 9.83
C THR A 126 9.71 -20.76 9.85
N GLU A 127 9.81 -21.99 9.36
CA GLU A 127 8.76 -23.00 9.37
C GLU A 127 8.31 -23.32 10.80
N HIS A 128 9.27 -23.54 11.71
CA HIS A 128 9.00 -23.80 13.12
C HIS A 128 8.31 -22.63 13.81
N HIS A 129 8.81 -21.41 13.62
CA HIS A 129 8.20 -20.20 14.17
C HIS A 129 6.78 -19.96 13.64
N ARG A 130 6.54 -20.23 12.35
CA ARG A 130 5.19 -20.16 11.74
C ARG A 130 4.22 -21.17 12.37
N ARG A 131 4.68 -22.38 12.69
CA ARG A 131 3.88 -23.40 13.40
C ARG A 131 3.52 -22.97 14.81
N LEU A 132 4.45 -22.35 15.54
CA LEU A 132 4.20 -21.82 16.89
C LEU A 132 3.20 -20.65 16.90
N ARG A 133 3.13 -19.87 15.82
CA ARG A 133 2.26 -18.69 15.69
C ARG A 133 0.84 -19.02 15.20
N SER A 134 0.58 -20.27 14.83
CA SER A 134 -0.76 -20.73 14.44
C SER A 134 -1.64 -20.85 15.70
N PRO A 135 -2.82 -20.21 15.77
CA PRO A 135 -3.67 -20.31 16.96
C PRO A 135 -4.20 -21.74 17.12
N SER A 136 -3.91 -22.37 18.26
CA SER A 136 -4.47 -23.66 18.64
C SER A 136 -6.00 -23.60 18.64
N PRO A 137 -6.72 -24.56 18.02
CA PRO A 137 -8.17 -24.62 18.05
C PRO A 137 -8.66 -25.21 19.38
N ILE A 138 -8.29 -24.61 20.53
CA ILE A 138 -8.77 -25.04 21.84
C ILE A 138 -9.05 -23.82 22.70
N ARG A 139 -10.27 -23.29 22.54
CA ARG A 139 -11.09 -22.70 23.61
C ARG A 139 -12.52 -22.49 23.10
N GLN A 140 -13.24 -23.57 22.78
CA GLN A 140 -14.68 -23.55 23.00
C GLN A 140 -14.91 -23.60 24.52
N ALA A 141 -14.85 -22.43 25.16
CA ALA A 141 -15.33 -22.28 26.51
C ALA A 141 -16.87 -22.41 26.46
N LYS A 142 -17.37 -23.48 27.11
CA LYS A 142 -18.78 -23.78 27.33
C LYS A 142 -19.54 -22.49 27.71
N LYS A 143 -20.61 -22.17 26.96
CA LYS A 143 -21.59 -21.15 27.34
C LYS A 143 -22.11 -21.44 28.77
N PRO A 144 -21.99 -20.52 29.73
CA PRO A 144 -22.76 -20.61 30.96
C PRO A 144 -24.20 -20.21 30.66
N ARG A 145 -25.16 -21.10 30.95
CA ARG A 145 -26.60 -20.78 31.00
C ARG A 145 -26.80 -19.64 32.00
N ARG A 146 -27.30 -18.48 31.54
CA ARG A 146 -27.89 -17.46 32.43
C ARG A 146 -29.35 -17.24 32.05
N ARG A 147 -30.19 -17.32 33.10
CA ARG A 147 -31.64 -17.11 33.10
C ARG A 147 -31.98 -15.67 32.71
N ALA A 148 -33.20 -15.51 32.21
CA ALA A 148 -33.86 -14.25 31.87
C ALA A 148 -33.80 -13.20 32.99
N GLY A 149 -33.63 -11.94 32.58
CA GLY A 149 -33.69 -10.75 33.42
C GLY A 149 -33.80 -9.51 32.52
N ASN A 150 -34.76 -8.65 32.84
CA ASN A 150 -35.39 -7.62 32.03
C ASN A 150 -34.60 -6.28 31.97
N ALA A 151 -34.98 -5.44 31.00
CA ALA A 151 -34.87 -3.98 30.91
C ALA A 151 -33.52 -3.30 30.55
N GLY A 152 -33.57 -2.37 29.58
CA GLY A 152 -32.61 -1.25 29.49
C GLY A 152 -32.33 -0.72 28.09
N LYS A 153 -32.96 0.41 27.73
CA LYS A 153 -32.75 1.24 26.53
C LYS A 153 -31.31 1.77 26.41
N GLY A 154 -30.85 2.03 25.19
CA GLY A 154 -29.73 2.95 24.94
C GLY A 154 -29.12 2.85 23.54
N ARG A 155 -29.65 3.63 22.59
CA ARG A 155 -28.95 4.03 21.35
C ARG A 155 -27.90 5.08 21.71
N PHE A 156 -26.64 4.88 21.31
CA PHE A 156 -25.97 5.54 20.18
C PHE A 156 -24.84 4.63 19.72
#